data_AF-A0A100WYG4-F1
#
_entry.id   AF-A0A100WYG4-F1
#
_cell.length_a   1.000
_cell.length_b   1.000
_cell.length_c   1.000
_cell.angle_alpha   90.00
_cell.angle_beta   90.00
_cell.angle_gamma   90.00
#
_symmetry.space_group_name_H-M   'P 1'
#
loop_
_entity.id
_entity.type
_entity.pdbx_description
1 polymer ?
#
loop_
_entity_poly.entity_id
_entity_poly.type
_entity_poly.pdbx_seq_one_letter_code
_entity_poly.pdbx_strand_id
1 'polypeptide(L)'
;MAAQRSPHRADLVLSGGGVKGIGLVGAVVALKDAGYAIERISGTSAGSLVGAVVAAAEQHSELTSAQLRELALSVPYRKFRDSGPIERIPVLGTAWGMLRETGIYRGDFAYEWIRGELKNLGVKTFGDLAIDNETLLPERRYRFVATVTDVTTGQLVRLPWDYRRVYGLDPDEQLVADAVRASMAIPFLFRPVTLKTAAGEPCTLVDGGVLSNFPIDSFDRPDGAEPRWPTFGVTVVPYLPAPSAEQLIPRVGEAALRATVAAGKPAHHHAGRSRSGAPEPAVGEGARDSGGFDRRRGAGFRHRPR
;
A
#
# COMPACT_ATOMS: atom_id res chain seq x y z
N MET A 1 7.75 -23.71 -39.15
CA MET A 1 6.95 -23.41 -37.94
C MET A 1 7.93 -22.98 -36.86
N ALA A 2 7.89 -21.72 -36.42
CA ALA A 2 8.71 -21.28 -35.29
C ALA A 2 8.18 -21.97 -34.03
N ALA A 3 9.05 -22.66 -33.29
CA ALA A 3 8.70 -23.22 -31.99
C ALA A 3 8.23 -22.08 -31.08
N GLN A 4 6.98 -22.10 -30.64
CA GLN A 4 6.49 -21.20 -29.60
C GLN A 4 7.31 -21.46 -28.34
N ARG A 5 8.23 -20.55 -28.02
CA ARG A 5 8.93 -20.57 -26.73
C ARG A 5 7.90 -20.28 -25.65
N SER A 6 7.81 -21.16 -24.66
CA SER A 6 6.98 -20.92 -23.47
C SER A 6 7.36 -19.57 -22.85
N PRO A 7 6.38 -18.72 -22.49
CA PRO A 7 6.66 -17.39 -21.98
C PRO A 7 7.42 -17.44 -20.65
N HIS A 8 8.31 -16.48 -20.43
CA HIS A 8 9.07 -16.34 -19.20
C HIS A 8 8.16 -15.81 -18.09
N ARG A 9 7.93 -16.58 -17.03
CA ARG A 9 7.09 -16.15 -15.92
C ARG A 9 7.76 -15.03 -15.11
N ALA A 10 6.99 -14.08 -14.63
CA ALA A 10 7.47 -13.04 -13.71
C ALA A 10 6.35 -12.50 -12.82
N ASP A 11 6.73 -12.02 -11.63
CA ASP A 11 5.88 -11.16 -10.82
C ASP A 11 6.18 -9.70 -11.10
N LEU A 12 5.22 -8.82 -10.78
CA LEU A 12 5.30 -7.40 -11.07
C LEU A 12 4.93 -6.57 -9.85
N VAL A 13 5.76 -5.60 -9.50
CA VAL A 13 5.45 -4.59 -8.46
C VAL A 13 5.39 -3.22 -9.10
N LEU A 14 4.26 -2.53 -8.94
CA LEU A 14 3.98 -1.22 -9.52
C LEU A 14 3.90 -0.16 -8.42
N SER A 15 4.82 0.81 -8.47
CA SER A 15 4.83 1.90 -7.50
C SER A 15 3.65 2.85 -7.67
N GLY A 16 3.37 3.64 -6.64
CA GLY A 16 2.55 4.86 -6.78
C GLY A 16 3.29 5.96 -7.55
N GLY A 17 2.55 6.95 -8.05
CA GLY A 17 3.12 8.04 -8.87
C GLY A 17 2.13 9.02 -9.53
N GLY A 18 0.83 8.98 -9.17
CA GLY A 18 -0.19 9.88 -9.71
C GLY A 18 -0.47 9.72 -11.22
N VAL A 19 -0.71 10.84 -11.93
CA VAL A 19 -1.12 10.89 -13.36
C VAL A 19 -0.10 10.26 -14.32
N LYS A 20 1.11 9.95 -13.85
CA LYS A 20 2.15 9.28 -14.64
C LYS A 20 1.96 7.76 -14.72
N GLY A 21 0.82 7.23 -14.28
CA GLY A 21 0.46 5.81 -14.36
C GLY A 21 0.52 5.21 -15.78
N ILE A 22 0.42 6.03 -16.84
CA ILE A 22 0.66 5.59 -18.22
C ILE A 22 2.06 5.01 -18.44
N GLY A 23 3.07 5.48 -17.69
CA GLY A 23 4.42 4.93 -17.72
C GLY A 23 4.50 3.51 -17.15
N LEU A 24 3.68 3.19 -16.15
CA LEU A 24 3.58 1.84 -15.59
C LEU A 24 3.07 0.86 -16.64
N VAL A 25 2.05 1.25 -17.41
CA VAL A 25 1.53 0.43 -18.51
C VAL A 25 2.60 0.21 -19.57
N GLY A 26 3.30 1.27 -19.98
CA GLY A 26 4.38 1.14 -20.97
C GLY A 26 5.42 0.09 -20.55
N ALA A 27 5.74 0.02 -19.26
CA ALA A 27 6.61 -1.03 -18.73
C ALA A 27 6.00 -2.43 -18.78
N VAL A 28 4.71 -2.60 -18.46
CA VAL A 28 4.02 -3.90 -18.58
C VAL A 28 3.99 -4.37 -20.03
N VAL A 29 3.68 -3.47 -20.96
CA VAL A 29 3.71 -3.76 -22.41
C VAL A 29 5.11 -4.19 -22.85
N ALA A 30 6.15 -3.47 -22.42
CA ALA A 30 7.53 -3.83 -22.76
C ALA A 30 7.95 -5.20 -22.21
N LEU A 31 7.50 -5.56 -21.00
CA LEU A 31 7.74 -6.89 -20.43
C LEU A 31 7.04 -7.98 -21.25
N LYS A 32 5.76 -7.77 -21.63
CA LYS A 32 5.04 -8.73 -22.49
C LYS A 32 5.68 -8.86 -23.87
N ASP A 33 6.07 -7.76 -24.49
CA ASP A 33 6.78 -7.77 -25.78
C ASP A 33 8.14 -8.49 -25.71
N ALA A 34 8.79 -8.46 -24.54
CA ALA A 34 10.01 -9.21 -24.26
C ALA A 34 9.75 -10.71 -23.97
N GLY A 35 8.49 -11.16 -24.02
CA GLY A 35 8.10 -12.57 -23.84
C GLY A 35 7.83 -12.96 -22.39
N TYR A 36 7.58 -12.00 -21.50
CA TYR A 36 7.21 -12.30 -20.11
C TYR A 36 5.70 -12.47 -19.91
N ALA A 37 5.30 -13.51 -19.19
CA ALA A 37 3.95 -13.72 -18.67
C ALA A 37 3.89 -13.24 -17.22
N ILE A 38 2.94 -12.35 -16.91
CA ILE A 38 2.80 -11.75 -15.59
C ILE A 38 1.91 -12.63 -14.71
N GLU A 39 2.52 -13.23 -13.69
CA GLU A 39 1.87 -14.19 -12.79
C GLU A 39 1.11 -13.51 -11.67
N ARG A 40 1.73 -12.55 -10.98
CA ARG A 40 1.10 -11.80 -9.88
C ARG A 40 1.55 -10.34 -9.90
N ILE A 41 0.67 -9.47 -9.42
CA ILE A 41 0.87 -8.03 -9.44
C ILE A 41 0.61 -7.43 -8.06
N SER A 42 1.56 -6.68 -7.54
CA SER A 42 1.41 -5.85 -6.34
C SER A 42 1.43 -4.39 -6.77
N GLY A 43 0.49 -3.58 -6.28
CA GLY A 43 0.39 -2.18 -6.68
C GLY A 43 0.07 -1.24 -5.52
N THR A 44 0.59 -0.02 -5.60
CA THR A 44 0.26 1.09 -4.69
C THR A 44 -0.32 2.26 -5.49
N SER A 45 -1.43 2.86 -5.03
CA SER A 45 -2.01 4.07 -5.64
C SER A 45 -2.29 3.91 -7.14
N ALA A 46 -1.72 4.76 -8.01
CA ALA A 46 -1.82 4.59 -9.47
C ALA A 46 -1.37 3.20 -9.96
N GLY A 47 -0.40 2.59 -9.29
CA GLY A 47 0.05 1.22 -9.56
C GLY A 47 -0.96 0.15 -9.15
N SER A 48 -1.78 0.38 -8.11
CA SER A 48 -2.87 -0.55 -7.76
C SER A 48 -4.00 -0.49 -8.77
N LEU A 49 -4.31 0.68 -9.32
CA LEU A 49 -5.26 0.82 -10.42
C LEU A 49 -4.81 0.07 -11.67
N VAL A 50 -3.59 0.34 -12.15
CA VAL A 50 -3.04 -0.33 -13.33
C VAL A 50 -2.91 -1.84 -13.07
N GLY A 51 -2.40 -2.22 -11.90
CA GLY A 51 -2.18 -3.61 -11.54
C GLY A 51 -3.47 -4.42 -11.45
N ALA A 52 -4.56 -3.85 -10.91
CA ALA A 52 -5.85 -4.54 -10.84
C ALA A 52 -6.42 -4.83 -12.23
N VAL A 53 -6.34 -3.84 -13.13
CA VAL A 53 -6.83 -3.96 -14.50
C VAL A 53 -6.01 -4.97 -15.30
N VAL A 54 -4.66 -4.91 -15.20
CA VAL A 54 -3.78 -5.90 -15.85
C VAL A 54 -4.07 -7.30 -15.29
N ALA A 55 -4.14 -7.46 -13.96
CA ALA A 55 -4.39 -8.76 -13.34
C ALA A 55 -5.74 -9.34 -13.75
N ALA A 56 -6.80 -8.53 -13.78
CA ALA A 56 -8.11 -8.97 -14.23
C ALA A 56 -8.10 -9.43 -15.68
N ALA A 57 -7.35 -8.74 -16.53
CA ALA A 57 -7.25 -9.12 -17.92
C ALA A 57 -6.50 -10.45 -18.08
N GLU A 58 -5.30 -10.59 -17.47
CA GLU A 58 -4.51 -11.82 -17.50
C GLU A 58 -5.21 -13.04 -16.86
N GLN A 59 -6.24 -12.84 -16.03
CA GLN A 59 -6.95 -13.93 -15.37
C GLN A 59 -7.81 -14.77 -16.33
N HIS A 60 -8.46 -14.13 -17.30
CA HIS A 60 -9.45 -14.80 -18.17
C HIS A 60 -9.00 -14.89 -19.63
N SER A 61 -8.16 -13.97 -20.08
CA SER A 61 -7.64 -13.98 -21.45
C SER A 61 -6.31 -13.24 -21.52
N GLU A 62 -5.28 -13.88 -22.05
CA GLU A 62 -4.01 -13.19 -22.27
C GLU A 62 -4.23 -12.01 -23.24
N LEU A 63 -4.19 -10.77 -22.72
CA LEU A 63 -4.30 -9.60 -23.59
C LEU A 63 -3.05 -9.51 -24.46
N THR A 64 -3.26 -9.18 -25.73
CA THR A 64 -2.15 -8.73 -26.56
C THR A 64 -1.63 -7.38 -26.05
N SER A 65 -0.37 -7.08 -26.33
CA SER A 65 0.26 -5.79 -26.03
C SER A 65 -0.54 -4.60 -26.57
N ALA A 66 -1.20 -4.77 -27.71
CA ALA A 66 -2.07 -3.76 -28.32
C ALA A 66 -3.33 -3.48 -27.48
N GLN A 67 -4.02 -4.54 -27.03
CA GLN A 67 -5.22 -4.40 -26.18
C GLN A 67 -4.86 -3.80 -24.82
N LEU A 68 -3.73 -4.21 -24.23
CA LEU A 68 -3.28 -3.65 -22.96
C LEU A 68 -2.94 -2.15 -23.10
N ARG A 69 -2.36 -1.75 -24.22
CA ARG A 69 -2.08 -0.34 -24.53
C ARG A 69 -3.37 0.47 -24.69
N GLU A 70 -4.39 -0.08 -25.34
CA GLU A 70 -5.68 0.58 -25.51
C GLU A 70 -6.38 0.80 -24.15
N LEU A 71 -6.40 -0.23 -23.32
CA LEU A 71 -6.95 -0.20 -21.96
C LEU A 71 -6.24 0.83 -21.06
N ALA A 72 -4.95 1.03 -21.28
CA ALA A 72 -4.20 2.07 -20.57
C ALA A 72 -4.47 3.49 -21.05
N LEU A 73 -4.71 3.66 -22.35
CA LEU A 73 -5.08 4.95 -22.92
C LEU A 73 -6.51 5.34 -22.56
N SER A 74 -7.37 4.36 -22.23
CA SER A 74 -8.74 4.61 -21.79
C SER A 74 -8.83 5.12 -20.34
N VAL A 75 -7.79 4.94 -19.52
CA VAL A 75 -7.77 5.38 -18.11
C VAL A 75 -7.97 6.91 -18.05
N PRO A 76 -9.10 7.39 -17.49
CA PRO A 76 -9.46 8.81 -17.55
C PRO A 76 -8.78 9.61 -16.42
N TYR A 77 -7.45 9.61 -16.37
CA TYR A 77 -6.66 10.28 -15.32
C TYR A 77 -7.00 11.77 -15.13
N ARG A 78 -7.43 12.47 -16.19
CA ARG A 78 -7.89 13.87 -16.11
C ARG A 78 -9.19 13.97 -15.30
N LYS A 79 -10.18 13.13 -15.58
CA LYS A 79 -11.46 13.11 -14.86
C LYS A 79 -11.31 12.68 -13.39
N PHE A 80 -10.30 11.86 -13.08
CA PHE A 80 -9.96 11.51 -11.69
C PHE A 80 -9.55 12.74 -10.86
N ARG A 81 -9.07 13.82 -11.51
CA ARG A 81 -8.70 15.08 -10.87
C ARG A 81 -9.78 16.17 -10.97
N ASP A 82 -10.63 16.14 -12.00
CA ASP A 82 -11.56 17.24 -12.32
C ASP A 82 -12.99 17.07 -11.76
N SER A 83 -13.23 16.10 -10.87
CA SER A 83 -14.60 15.77 -10.40
C SER A 83 -14.94 16.38 -9.03
N GLY A 84 -14.99 17.71 -8.94
CA GLY A 84 -15.48 18.41 -7.75
C GLY A 84 -15.90 19.88 -8.01
N PRO A 85 -17.03 20.36 -7.45
CA PRO A 85 -17.55 21.72 -7.67
C PRO A 85 -16.79 22.83 -6.91
N ILE A 86 -15.47 22.70 -6.74
CA ILE A 86 -14.66 23.55 -5.85
C ILE A 86 -13.74 24.53 -6.61
N GLU A 87 -13.61 24.42 -7.94
CA GLU A 87 -12.76 25.32 -8.75
C GLU A 87 -13.18 26.79 -8.77
N ARG A 88 -14.34 27.18 -8.21
CA ARG A 88 -14.86 28.55 -8.32
C ARG A 88 -14.49 29.52 -7.20
N ILE A 89 -13.67 29.16 -6.21
CA ILE A 89 -13.29 30.10 -5.12
C ILE A 89 -11.77 30.11 -4.92
N PRO A 90 -11.04 31.09 -5.48
CA PRO A 90 -9.58 31.01 -5.68
C PRO A 90 -8.70 31.03 -4.42
N VAL A 91 -9.25 31.36 -3.24
CA VAL A 91 -8.44 31.57 -2.02
C VAL A 91 -9.02 30.86 -0.79
N LEU A 92 -10.34 30.63 -0.73
CA LEU A 92 -10.99 29.96 0.40
C LEU A 92 -11.13 28.43 0.22
N GLY A 93 -11.02 27.90 -1.01
CA GLY A 93 -11.25 26.48 -1.29
C GLY A 93 -10.23 25.53 -0.65
N THR A 94 -8.96 25.92 -0.63
CA THR A 94 -7.87 25.08 -0.10
C THR A 94 -7.90 24.96 1.42
N ALA A 95 -8.20 26.06 2.12
CA ALA A 95 -8.33 26.06 3.58
C ALA A 95 -9.65 25.42 4.05
N TRP A 96 -10.74 25.59 3.29
CA TRP A 96 -12.04 25.02 3.65
C TRP A 96 -12.14 23.51 3.40
N GLY A 97 -11.48 23.00 2.36
CA GLY A 97 -11.35 21.55 2.11
C GLY A 97 -10.48 20.82 3.14
N MET A 98 -9.53 21.53 3.77
CA MET A 98 -8.73 21.02 4.90
C MET A 98 -9.49 21.04 6.23
N LEU A 99 -10.48 21.94 6.38
CA LEU A 99 -11.23 22.10 7.64
C LEU A 99 -12.36 21.07 7.83
N ARG A 100 -12.80 20.40 6.77
CA ARG A 100 -13.74 19.27 6.87
C ARG A 100 -12.94 17.97 6.87
N GLU A 101 -13.28 17.06 7.78
CA GLU A 101 -12.74 15.69 7.90
C GLU A 101 -13.05 14.78 6.69
N THR A 102 -13.36 15.36 5.52
CA THR A 102 -13.82 14.70 4.31
C THR A 102 -13.01 15.27 3.14
N GLY A 103 -12.05 14.51 2.60
CA GLY A 103 -11.10 14.97 1.57
C GLY A 103 -11.71 15.66 0.34
N ILE A 104 -10.88 16.41 -0.40
CA ILE A 104 -11.28 17.30 -1.50
C ILE A 104 -12.09 16.56 -2.58
N TYR A 105 -11.77 15.29 -2.82
CA TYR A 105 -12.42 14.41 -3.79
C TYR A 105 -13.02 13.18 -3.10
N ARG A 106 -14.28 12.85 -3.41
CA ARG A 106 -14.92 11.62 -2.90
C ARG A 106 -14.32 10.35 -3.51
N GLY A 107 -13.77 10.44 -4.71
CA GLY A 107 -13.21 9.29 -5.45
C GLY A 107 -14.26 8.40 -6.11
N ASP A 108 -15.54 8.79 -6.08
CA ASP A 108 -16.67 8.00 -6.60
C ASP A 108 -16.52 7.70 -8.09
N PHE A 109 -16.09 8.66 -8.90
CA PHE A 109 -15.89 8.45 -10.35
C PHE A 109 -14.76 7.45 -10.63
N ALA A 110 -13.63 7.55 -9.92
CA ALA A 110 -12.53 6.60 -10.07
C ALA A 110 -12.98 5.18 -9.65
N TYR A 111 -13.70 5.09 -8.53
CA TYR A 111 -14.28 3.84 -8.05
C TYR A 111 -15.22 3.20 -9.07
N GLU A 112 -16.20 3.93 -9.58
CA GLU A 112 -17.16 3.41 -10.57
C GLU A 112 -16.49 3.04 -11.90
N TRP A 113 -15.49 3.81 -12.33
CA TRP A 113 -14.72 3.46 -13.52
C TRP A 113 -13.95 2.15 -13.31
N ILE A 114 -13.19 2.00 -12.21
CA ILE A 114 -12.44 0.76 -11.90
C ILE A 114 -13.41 -0.43 -11.82
N ARG A 115 -14.52 -0.26 -11.10
CA ARG A 115 -15.55 -1.28 -10.97
C ARG A 115 -16.14 -1.70 -12.32
N GLY A 116 -16.36 -0.73 -13.21
CA GLY A 116 -16.83 -0.98 -14.58
C GLY A 116 -15.84 -1.77 -15.42
N GLU A 117 -14.57 -1.35 -15.45
CA GLU A 117 -13.52 -2.03 -16.20
C GLU A 117 -13.27 -3.46 -15.70
N LEU A 118 -13.17 -3.65 -14.38
CA LEU A 118 -13.00 -4.99 -13.80
C LEU A 118 -14.18 -5.90 -14.18
N LYS A 119 -15.40 -5.38 -14.09
CA LYS A 119 -16.61 -6.12 -14.48
C LYS A 119 -16.59 -6.51 -15.97
N ASN A 120 -16.14 -5.60 -16.85
CA ASN A 120 -16.02 -5.89 -18.28
C ASN A 120 -15.00 -7.00 -18.56
N LEU A 121 -13.97 -7.11 -17.72
CA LEU A 121 -12.96 -8.18 -17.74
C LEU A 121 -13.42 -9.45 -17.00
N GLY A 122 -14.66 -9.51 -16.51
CA GLY A 122 -15.20 -10.68 -15.81
C GLY A 122 -14.82 -10.78 -14.32
N VAL A 123 -14.20 -9.75 -13.76
CA VAL A 123 -13.70 -9.73 -12.37
C VAL A 123 -14.50 -8.77 -11.52
N LYS A 124 -14.87 -9.19 -10.31
CA LYS A 124 -15.53 -8.35 -9.31
C LYS A 124 -14.86 -8.47 -7.95
N THR A 125 -14.66 -9.70 -7.48
CA THR A 125 -14.05 -9.97 -6.16
C THR A 125 -12.65 -10.54 -6.30
N PHE A 126 -11.90 -10.60 -5.20
CA PHE A 126 -10.61 -11.29 -5.22
C PHE A 126 -10.75 -12.80 -5.44
N GLY A 127 -11.90 -13.40 -5.14
CA GLY A 127 -12.19 -14.79 -5.50
C GLY A 127 -12.06 -15.05 -7.01
N ASP A 128 -12.48 -14.09 -7.84
CA ASP A 128 -12.34 -14.18 -9.30
C ASP A 128 -10.86 -14.13 -9.75
N LEU A 129 -9.99 -13.51 -8.94
CA LEU A 129 -8.54 -13.38 -9.18
C LEU A 129 -7.71 -14.46 -8.47
N ALA A 130 -8.35 -15.47 -7.89
CA ALA A 130 -7.63 -16.55 -7.26
C ALA A 130 -6.88 -17.41 -8.29
N ILE A 131 -5.67 -17.80 -7.94
CA ILE A 131 -4.83 -18.72 -8.71
C ILE A 131 -4.91 -20.09 -8.04
N ASP A 132 -5.27 -21.10 -8.82
CA ASP A 132 -5.18 -22.49 -8.38
C ASP A 132 -3.73 -22.97 -8.51
N ASN A 133 -2.99 -22.94 -7.40
CA ASN A 133 -1.60 -23.35 -7.34
C ASN A 133 -1.26 -23.86 -5.94
N GLU A 134 -1.01 -25.17 -5.84
CA GLU A 134 -0.71 -25.87 -4.58
C GLU A 134 0.54 -25.35 -3.86
N THR A 135 1.42 -24.61 -4.55
CA THR A 135 2.63 -24.02 -3.96
C THR A 135 2.42 -22.63 -3.36
N LEU A 136 1.26 -22.01 -3.59
CA LEU A 136 0.92 -20.72 -2.98
C LEU A 136 0.24 -20.94 -1.63
N LEU A 137 0.64 -20.13 -0.64
CA LEU A 137 -0.11 -20.06 0.60
C LEU A 137 -1.56 -19.64 0.28
N PRO A 138 -2.59 -20.26 0.88
CA PRO A 138 -3.99 -19.95 0.60
C PRO A 138 -4.31 -18.46 0.70
N GLU A 139 -3.71 -17.76 1.66
CA GLU A 139 -3.87 -16.32 1.86
C GLU A 139 -3.15 -15.45 0.82
N ARG A 140 -2.17 -16.00 0.07
CA ARG A 140 -1.40 -15.29 -0.97
C ARG A 140 -1.68 -15.78 -2.40
N ARG A 141 -2.74 -16.54 -2.60
CA ARG A 141 -3.09 -17.18 -3.89
C ARG A 141 -3.61 -16.22 -4.98
N TYR A 142 -3.71 -14.93 -4.70
CA TYR A 142 -4.37 -13.97 -5.59
C TYR A 142 -3.42 -13.38 -6.62
N ARG A 143 -3.90 -13.19 -7.84
CA ARG A 143 -3.15 -12.54 -8.93
C ARG A 143 -2.87 -11.07 -8.66
N PHE A 144 -3.69 -10.40 -7.86
CA PHE A 144 -3.54 -8.99 -7.55
C PHE A 144 -3.50 -8.72 -6.04
N VAL A 145 -2.68 -7.74 -5.66
CA VAL A 145 -2.54 -7.24 -4.30
C VAL A 145 -2.44 -5.73 -4.32
N ALA A 146 -3.31 -5.05 -3.59
CA ALA A 146 -3.25 -3.61 -3.37
C ALA A 146 -2.59 -3.32 -2.01
N THR A 147 -1.63 -2.39 -2.02
CA THR A 147 -0.99 -1.92 -0.80
C THR A 147 -1.69 -0.66 -0.29
N VAL A 148 -2.06 -0.68 0.99
CA VAL A 148 -2.74 0.41 1.70
C VAL A 148 -2.03 0.71 3.01
N THR A 149 -2.23 1.91 3.55
CA THR A 149 -1.78 2.27 4.89
C THR A 149 -2.99 2.33 5.81
N ASP A 150 -2.95 1.56 6.91
CA ASP A 150 -3.88 1.70 8.01
C ASP A 150 -3.31 2.72 9.00
N VAL A 151 -3.89 3.93 9.04
CA VAL A 151 -3.40 5.01 9.92
C VAL A 151 -3.84 4.82 11.36
N THR A 152 -4.86 3.98 11.62
CA THR A 152 -5.32 3.67 12.97
C THR A 152 -4.32 2.76 13.67
N THR A 153 -3.78 1.77 12.96
CA THR A 153 -2.78 0.83 13.51
C THR A 153 -1.34 1.23 13.18
N GLY A 154 -1.13 2.17 12.26
CA GLY A 154 0.19 2.58 11.79
C GLY A 154 0.90 1.52 10.94
N GLN A 155 0.14 0.64 10.28
CA GLN A 155 0.67 -0.53 9.57
C GLN A 155 0.47 -0.44 8.06
N LEU A 156 1.43 -1.01 7.33
CA LEU A 156 1.27 -1.30 5.91
C LEU A 156 0.44 -2.58 5.78
N VAL A 157 -0.61 -2.52 4.97
CA VAL A 157 -1.59 -3.60 4.81
C VAL A 157 -1.64 -3.98 3.33
N ARG A 158 -1.65 -5.29 3.06
CA ARG A 158 -1.69 -5.86 1.71
C ARG A 158 -3.04 -6.55 1.51
N LEU A 159 -3.92 -5.92 0.74
CA LEU A 159 -5.24 -6.46 0.42
C LEU A 159 -5.11 -7.31 -0.86
N PRO A 160 -5.51 -8.59 -0.87
CA PRO A 160 -6.46 -9.19 0.06
C PRO A 160 -5.83 -10.01 1.22
N TRP A 161 -4.50 -10.14 1.26
CA TRP A 161 -3.78 -11.02 2.19
C TRP A 161 -4.11 -10.74 3.67
N ASP A 162 -4.34 -9.47 4.01
CA ASP A 162 -4.61 -9.04 5.36
C ASP A 162 -6.11 -8.90 5.69
N TYR A 163 -7.05 -9.14 4.75
CA TYR A 163 -8.49 -9.03 5.02
C TYR A 163 -8.93 -9.91 6.18
N ARG A 164 -8.56 -11.19 6.15
CA ARG A 164 -8.99 -12.15 7.15
C ARG A 164 -8.34 -11.89 8.51
N ARG A 165 -7.03 -11.66 8.52
CA ARG A 165 -6.24 -11.51 9.75
C ARG A 165 -6.50 -10.18 10.48
N VAL A 166 -6.60 -9.08 9.73
CA VAL A 166 -6.70 -7.72 10.31
C VAL A 166 -8.15 -7.29 10.46
N TYR A 167 -9.00 -7.58 9.46
CA TYR A 167 -10.37 -7.06 9.38
C TYR A 167 -11.44 -8.13 9.60
N GLY A 168 -11.08 -9.41 9.72
CA GLY A 168 -12.03 -10.50 9.90
C GLY A 168 -12.94 -10.73 8.68
N LEU A 169 -12.52 -10.26 7.50
CA LEU A 169 -13.29 -10.35 6.25
C LEU A 169 -12.80 -11.53 5.40
N ASP A 170 -13.72 -12.21 4.73
CA ASP A 170 -13.34 -13.24 3.76
C ASP A 170 -12.77 -12.56 2.49
N PRO A 171 -11.47 -12.74 2.16
CA PRO A 171 -10.87 -12.13 0.98
C PRO A 171 -11.64 -12.45 -0.31
N ASP A 172 -12.20 -13.64 -0.47
CA ASP A 172 -12.87 -14.07 -1.70
C ASP A 172 -14.13 -13.27 -2.01
N GLU A 173 -14.77 -12.72 -0.97
CA GLU A 173 -16.00 -11.94 -1.07
C GLU A 173 -15.73 -10.44 -1.28
N GLN A 174 -14.50 -9.98 -1.06
CA GLN A 174 -14.18 -8.56 -1.10
C GLN A 174 -14.00 -8.07 -2.54
N LEU A 175 -14.51 -6.87 -2.82
CA LEU A 175 -14.40 -6.23 -4.12
C LEU A 175 -12.96 -5.76 -4.37
N VAL A 176 -12.42 -6.09 -5.54
CA VAL A 176 -11.10 -5.60 -5.95
C VAL A 176 -11.10 -4.07 -6.06
N ALA A 177 -12.20 -3.49 -6.54
CA ALA A 177 -12.38 -2.04 -6.66
C ALA A 177 -12.30 -1.31 -5.30
N ASP A 178 -12.76 -1.92 -4.21
CA ASP A 178 -12.71 -1.32 -2.87
C ASP A 178 -11.25 -1.23 -2.38
N ALA A 179 -10.46 -2.28 -2.62
CA ALA A 179 -9.04 -2.31 -2.28
C ALA A 179 -8.23 -1.28 -3.09
N VAL A 180 -8.50 -1.16 -4.41
CA VAL A 180 -7.88 -0.12 -5.25
C VAL A 180 -8.28 1.27 -4.78
N ARG A 181 -9.55 1.50 -4.46
CA ARG A 181 -10.05 2.78 -3.94
C ARG A 181 -9.42 3.16 -2.60
N ALA A 182 -9.19 2.20 -1.71
CA ALA A 182 -8.45 2.42 -0.47
C ALA A 182 -6.98 2.75 -0.76
N SER A 183 -6.34 2.02 -1.67
CA SER A 183 -4.94 2.24 -2.08
C SER A 183 -4.70 3.56 -2.79
N MET A 184 -5.73 4.19 -3.37
CA MET A 184 -5.69 5.52 -4.00
C MET A 184 -6.15 6.66 -3.07
N ALA A 185 -6.47 6.37 -1.80
CA ALA A 185 -7.02 7.36 -0.87
C ALA A 185 -5.94 8.32 -0.34
N ILE A 186 -5.34 9.12 -1.22
CA ILE A 186 -4.26 10.06 -0.89
C ILE A 186 -4.79 11.06 0.14
N PRO A 187 -4.15 11.20 1.32
CA PRO A 187 -4.58 12.14 2.34
C PRO A 187 -4.80 13.56 1.79
N PHE A 188 -5.85 14.23 2.29
CA PHE A 188 -6.31 15.55 1.86
C PHE A 188 -6.86 15.62 0.42
N LEU A 189 -6.43 14.75 -0.48
CA LEU A 189 -6.92 14.69 -1.86
C LEU A 189 -8.18 13.84 -1.96
N PHE A 190 -8.15 12.60 -1.47
CA PHE A 190 -9.29 11.68 -1.53
C PHE A 190 -9.82 11.35 -0.13
N ARG A 191 -11.13 11.07 -0.03
CA ARG A 191 -11.73 10.61 1.23
C ARG A 191 -11.07 9.29 1.68
N PRO A 192 -10.64 9.16 2.95
CA PRO A 192 -10.19 7.89 3.51
C PRO A 192 -11.27 6.81 3.44
N VAL A 193 -10.85 5.55 3.41
CA VAL A 193 -11.77 4.40 3.45
C VAL A 193 -11.83 3.88 4.89
N THR A 194 -13.02 3.55 5.38
CA THR A 194 -13.20 3.00 6.72
C THR A 194 -13.56 1.52 6.62
N LEU A 195 -12.81 0.67 7.33
CA LEU A 195 -13.19 -0.73 7.59
C LEU A 195 -13.36 -0.93 9.10
N LYS A 196 -13.75 -2.14 9.50
CA LYS A 196 -13.69 -2.56 10.90
C LYS A 196 -12.61 -3.61 11.06
N THR A 197 -11.87 -3.57 12.16
CA THR A 197 -10.96 -4.65 12.55
C THR A 197 -11.76 -5.92 12.84
N ALA A 198 -11.07 -7.06 12.96
CA ALA A 198 -11.69 -8.31 13.39
C ALA A 198 -12.36 -8.19 14.79
N ALA A 199 -11.91 -7.25 15.62
CA ALA A 199 -12.51 -6.94 16.92
C ALA A 199 -13.72 -5.99 16.84
N GLY A 200 -14.09 -5.53 15.65
CA GLY A 200 -15.21 -4.62 15.41
C GLY A 200 -14.88 -3.13 15.56
N GLU A 201 -13.62 -2.77 15.78
CA GLU A 201 -13.18 -1.39 15.95
C GLU A 201 -13.02 -0.68 14.59
N PRO A 202 -13.41 0.59 14.45
CA PRO A 202 -13.23 1.32 13.19
C PRO A 202 -11.74 1.55 12.90
N CYS A 203 -11.33 1.31 11.66
CA CYS A 203 -9.99 1.58 11.16
C CYS A 203 -10.04 2.43 9.90
N THR A 204 -9.04 3.30 9.72
CA THR A 204 -8.97 4.23 8.60
C THR A 204 -7.84 3.85 7.67
N LEU A 205 -8.19 3.59 6.42
CA LEU A 205 -7.28 3.25 5.34
C LEU A 205 -7.05 4.45 4.43
N VAL A 206 -5.78 4.69 4.12
CA VAL A 206 -5.32 5.70 3.17
C VAL A 206 -4.37 5.08 2.15
N ASP A 207 -3.95 5.89 1.18
CA ASP A 207 -2.99 5.50 0.16
C ASP A 207 -1.73 4.86 0.76
N GLY A 208 -1.33 3.69 0.22
CA GLY A 208 -0.18 2.93 0.72
C GLY A 208 1.14 3.70 0.61
N GLY A 209 1.22 4.69 -0.28
CA GLY A 209 2.38 5.57 -0.44
C GLY A 209 2.71 6.40 0.80
N VAL A 210 1.80 6.48 1.79
CA VAL A 210 2.08 7.11 3.09
C VAL A 210 3.16 6.34 3.87
N LEU A 211 3.15 5.00 3.82
CA LEU A 211 4.17 4.16 4.49
C LEU A 211 5.12 3.46 3.50
N SER A 212 4.64 3.03 2.34
CA SER A 212 5.46 2.39 1.31
C SER A 212 4.90 2.61 -0.10
N ASN A 213 5.56 3.48 -0.86
CA ASN A 213 5.20 3.73 -2.26
C ASN A 213 5.60 2.60 -3.21
N PHE A 214 6.52 1.71 -2.81
CA PHE A 214 7.07 0.68 -3.68
C PHE A 214 7.40 -0.60 -2.89
N PRO A 215 6.39 -1.45 -2.65
CA PRO A 215 6.52 -2.66 -1.84
C PRO A 215 7.14 -3.80 -2.66
N ILE A 216 8.39 -3.62 -3.10
CA ILE A 216 9.14 -4.55 -3.97
C ILE A 216 9.28 -5.96 -3.37
N ASP A 217 9.24 -6.03 -2.04
CA ASP A 217 9.29 -7.23 -1.20
C ASP A 217 8.00 -8.06 -1.22
N SER A 218 6.92 -7.60 -1.87
CA SER A 218 5.59 -8.22 -1.76
C SER A 218 5.61 -9.71 -2.09
N PHE A 219 6.39 -10.11 -3.09
CA PHE A 219 6.41 -11.49 -3.59
C PHE A 219 7.60 -12.32 -3.12
N ASP A 220 8.40 -11.77 -2.21
CA ASP A 220 9.48 -12.51 -1.57
C ASP A 220 8.90 -13.70 -0.81
N ARG A 221 9.64 -14.81 -0.90
CA ARG A 221 9.21 -16.05 -0.27
C ARG A 221 9.44 -15.99 1.24
N PRO A 222 8.40 -16.23 2.06
CA PRO A 222 8.53 -16.17 3.51
C PRO A 222 9.38 -17.33 4.08
N ASP A 223 9.57 -18.40 3.30
CA ASP A 223 10.39 -19.57 3.67
C ASP A 223 11.88 -19.41 3.33
N GLY A 224 12.28 -18.29 2.71
CA GLY A 224 13.66 -18.02 2.32
C GLY A 224 14.20 -18.88 1.18
N ALA A 225 13.35 -19.69 0.52
CA ALA A 225 13.77 -20.47 -0.64
C ALA A 225 13.92 -19.58 -1.88
N GLU A 226 14.49 -20.13 -2.96
CA GLU A 226 14.66 -19.38 -4.21
C GLU A 226 13.31 -18.94 -4.81
N PRO A 227 13.22 -17.70 -5.33
CA PRO A 227 12.03 -17.24 -6.04
C PRO A 227 11.66 -18.17 -7.19
N ARG A 228 10.35 -18.44 -7.34
CA ARG A 228 9.83 -19.29 -8.43
C ARG A 228 10.14 -18.72 -9.82
N TRP A 229 10.20 -17.40 -9.90
CA TRP A 229 10.52 -16.58 -11.07
C TRP A 229 10.94 -15.19 -10.61
N PRO A 230 11.55 -14.36 -11.48
CA PRO A 230 11.93 -13.00 -11.12
C PRO A 230 10.72 -12.11 -10.79
N THR A 231 10.96 -11.14 -9.91
CA THR A 231 10.03 -10.03 -9.65
C THR A 231 10.58 -8.77 -10.30
N PHE A 232 9.82 -8.16 -11.19
CA PHE A 232 10.16 -6.85 -11.78
C PHE A 232 9.47 -5.74 -11.02
N GLY A 233 10.26 -4.77 -10.59
CA GLY A 233 9.76 -3.54 -9.98
C GLY A 233 9.72 -2.40 -10.99
N VAL A 234 8.57 -1.75 -11.13
CA VAL A 234 8.39 -0.58 -12.01
C VAL A 234 8.05 0.65 -11.16
N THR A 235 8.86 1.68 -11.32
CA THR A 235 8.64 2.99 -10.68
C THR A 235 8.68 4.11 -11.69
N VAL A 236 7.86 5.14 -11.47
CA VAL A 236 7.88 6.37 -12.27
C VAL A 236 8.33 7.52 -11.41
N VAL A 237 9.59 7.93 -11.59
CA VAL A 237 10.17 9.07 -10.87
C VAL A 237 9.95 10.37 -11.66
N PRO A 238 9.53 11.47 -11.00
CA PRO A 238 9.59 12.77 -11.63
C PRO A 238 11.06 13.18 -11.82
N TYR A 239 11.44 13.54 -13.04
CA TYR A 239 12.64 14.34 -13.25
C TYR A 239 12.35 15.75 -12.72
N LEU A 240 12.79 16.03 -11.49
CA LEU A 240 12.79 17.38 -10.94
C LEU A 240 14.16 17.99 -11.27
N PRO A 241 14.27 19.00 -12.15
CA PRO A 241 15.43 19.88 -12.08
C PRO A 241 15.46 20.45 -10.66
N ALA A 242 16.54 20.21 -9.92
CA ALA A 242 16.60 20.39 -8.47
C ALA A 242 15.98 21.73 -8.00
N PRO A 243 14.86 21.72 -7.26
CA PRO A 243 14.37 22.90 -6.56
C PRO A 243 15.10 23.02 -5.22
N SER A 244 15.42 24.25 -4.79
CA SER A 244 15.96 24.51 -3.46
C SER A 244 14.95 24.15 -2.37
N ALA A 245 15.45 23.66 -1.24
CA ALA A 245 14.65 23.10 -0.13
C ALA A 245 13.57 24.06 0.43
N GLU A 246 13.67 25.36 0.18
CA GLU A 246 12.71 26.38 0.62
C GLU A 246 11.38 26.38 -0.17
N GLN A 247 11.34 25.80 -1.37
CA GLN A 247 10.13 25.81 -2.22
C GLN A 247 9.15 24.66 -1.96
N LEU A 248 9.57 23.61 -1.23
CA LEU A 248 8.80 22.37 -1.07
C LEU A 248 7.92 22.30 0.18
N ILE A 249 8.01 23.28 1.09
CA ILE A 249 7.19 23.30 2.32
C ILE A 249 6.58 24.69 2.51
N PRO A 250 5.34 24.94 2.03
CA PRO A 250 4.52 25.99 2.61
C PRO A 250 4.31 25.64 4.09
N ARG A 251 4.60 26.58 4.99
CA ARG A 251 4.54 26.47 6.47
C ARG A 251 3.20 25.96 7.07
N VAL A 252 2.25 25.57 6.24
CA VAL A 252 0.91 25.08 6.58
C VAL A 252 0.88 23.56 6.81
N GLY A 253 1.82 22.79 6.21
CA GLY A 253 1.79 21.32 6.27
C GLY A 253 2.13 20.69 7.62
N GLU A 254 2.99 21.35 8.41
CA GLU A 254 3.46 20.80 9.70
C GLU A 254 2.36 20.78 10.78
N ALA A 255 1.46 21.76 10.74
CA ALA A 255 0.32 21.85 11.65
C ALA A 255 -0.75 20.79 11.35
N ALA A 256 -1.00 20.52 10.06
CA ALA A 256 -1.99 19.53 9.63
C ALA A 256 -1.60 18.09 9.99
N LEU A 257 -0.29 17.77 9.91
CA LEU A 257 0.22 16.46 10.32
C LEU A 257 0.07 16.23 11.83
N ARG A 258 0.33 17.26 12.65
CA ARG A 258 0.14 17.18 14.12
C ARG A 258 -1.34 17.06 14.52
N ALA A 259 -2.24 17.74 13.82
CA ALA A 259 -3.68 17.67 14.09
C ALA A 259 -4.25 16.28 13.77
N THR A 260 -3.80 15.65 12.68
CA THR A 260 -4.25 14.29 12.28
C THR A 260 -3.82 13.24 13.31
N VAL A 261 -2.59 13.34 13.85
CA VAL A 261 -2.09 12.46 14.91
C VAL A 261 -2.83 12.67 16.24
N ALA A 262 -3.29 13.89 16.52
CA ALA A 262 -4.05 14.21 17.72
C ALA A 262 -5.50 13.68 17.68
N ALA A 263 -6.14 13.70 16.51
CA ALA A 263 -7.52 13.22 16.32
C ALA A 263 -7.65 11.68 16.38
N GLY A 264 -6.55 10.94 16.21
CA GLY A 264 -6.52 9.48 16.27
C GLY A 264 -6.35 8.86 17.67
N LYS A 265 -6.23 9.66 18.74
CA LYS A 265 -6.14 9.12 20.10
C LYS A 265 -7.53 8.98 20.72
N PRO A 266 -7.97 7.78 21.13
CA PRO A 266 -9.20 7.64 21.90
C PRO A 266 -9.06 8.35 23.25
N ALA A 267 -10.07 9.14 23.60
CA ALA A 267 -10.16 9.84 24.87
C ALA A 267 -10.32 8.83 26.02
N HIS A 268 -9.23 8.55 26.75
CA HIS A 268 -9.32 7.87 28.03
C HIS A 268 -9.99 8.81 29.05
N HIS A 269 -11.28 8.58 29.31
CA HIS A 269 -11.95 9.11 30.49
C HIS A 269 -11.41 8.40 31.74
N HIS A 270 -10.47 9.03 32.44
CA HIS A 270 -10.17 8.69 33.82
C HIS A 270 -11.08 9.51 34.75
N ALA A 271 -12.14 8.88 35.25
CA ALA A 271 -12.87 9.36 36.41
C ALA A 271 -12.03 9.07 37.66
N GLY A 272 -11.52 10.13 38.29
CA GLY A 272 -10.78 10.06 39.54
C GLY A 272 -11.67 9.67 40.73
N ARG A 273 -11.15 8.80 41.60
CA ARG A 273 -11.51 8.75 43.01
C ARG A 273 -10.27 9.09 43.83
N SER A 274 -10.45 10.05 44.73
CA SER A 274 -9.45 10.54 45.68
C SER A 274 -9.25 9.57 46.86
N ARG A 275 -8.04 9.61 47.42
CA ARG A 275 -7.64 9.45 48.84
C ARG A 275 -6.10 9.49 48.89
N SER A 276 -5.48 10.61 49.25
CA SER A 276 -5.14 11.09 50.61
C SER A 276 -3.97 10.34 51.27
N GLY A 277 -2.85 11.05 51.53
CA GLY A 277 -1.86 10.69 52.56
C GLY A 277 -0.39 10.74 52.10
N ALA A 278 0.31 11.83 52.43
CA ALA A 278 1.75 12.09 52.26
C ALA A 278 2.62 11.34 53.32
N PRO A 279 3.95 11.59 53.49
CA PRO A 279 4.98 12.20 52.62
C PRO A 279 6.27 11.35 52.48
N GLU A 280 7.20 11.82 51.61
CA GLU A 280 8.62 11.41 51.54
C GLU A 280 9.40 11.61 52.86
N PRO A 281 10.59 10.98 52.97
CA PRO A 281 11.76 11.82 53.23
C PRO A 281 12.99 11.53 52.36
N ALA A 282 13.90 12.50 52.45
CA ALA A 282 15.09 12.80 51.67
C ALA A 282 16.28 11.82 51.77
N VAL A 283 17.04 11.81 50.66
CA VAL A 283 18.50 11.93 50.51
C VAL A 283 19.44 11.31 51.56
N GLY A 284 20.36 10.46 51.08
CA GLY A 284 21.64 10.16 51.74
C GLY A 284 22.67 9.60 50.75
N GLU A 285 23.64 10.42 50.37
CA GLU A 285 24.91 9.99 49.75
C GLU A 285 25.71 9.11 50.71
N GLY A 286 26.44 8.11 50.18
CA GLY A 286 27.59 7.57 50.91
C GLY A 286 28.04 6.16 50.53
N ALA A 287 29.33 6.09 50.21
CA ALA A 287 30.24 4.95 50.34
C ALA A 287 30.53 4.07 49.11
N ARG A 288 31.80 4.15 48.75
CA ARG A 288 32.62 3.31 47.87
C ARG A 288 32.89 1.96 48.53
N ASP A 289 33.01 0.90 47.74
CA ASP A 289 34.13 -0.07 47.72
C ASP A 289 33.78 -1.20 46.74
N SER A 290 34.54 -1.40 45.66
CA SER A 290 35.76 -2.22 45.57
C SER A 290 35.48 -3.72 45.74
N GLY A 291 35.62 -4.48 44.64
CA GLY A 291 35.54 -5.94 44.64
C GLY A 291 35.75 -6.47 43.23
N GLY A 292 36.99 -6.87 42.93
CA GLY A 292 37.44 -7.23 41.59
C GLY A 292 36.94 -8.57 41.07
N PHE A 293 37.15 -8.78 39.77
CA PHE A 293 37.15 -10.11 39.17
C PHE A 293 38.25 -10.18 38.11
N ASP A 294 39.33 -10.89 38.45
CA ASP A 294 40.45 -11.22 37.57
C ASP A 294 40.23 -12.62 36.98
N ARG A 295 40.29 -12.67 35.64
CA ARG A 295 40.91 -13.67 34.74
C ARG A 295 40.69 -15.19 34.86
N ARG A 296 40.86 -15.76 33.64
CA ARG A 296 41.38 -17.10 33.25
C ARG A 296 40.32 -18.22 33.32
N ARG A 297 40.13 -19.12 32.35
CA ARG A 297 40.80 -19.69 31.15
C ARG A 297 39.65 -20.24 30.26
N GLY A 298 39.75 -20.63 29.00
CA GLY A 298 40.89 -20.98 28.16
C GLY A 298 40.38 -21.45 26.79
N ALA A 299 41.34 -21.61 25.88
CA ALA A 299 41.22 -21.82 24.45
C ALA A 299 40.68 -23.20 24.04
N GLY A 300 40.27 -23.33 22.76
CA GLY A 300 40.03 -24.62 22.12
C GLY A 300 39.53 -24.57 20.68
N PHE A 301 40.38 -24.16 19.74
CA PHE A 301 40.23 -24.41 18.30
C PHE A 301 40.04 -25.91 17.98
N ARG A 302 39.23 -26.24 16.95
CA ARG A 302 39.68 -26.94 15.71
C ARG A 302 38.56 -27.28 14.72
N HIS A 303 38.78 -26.84 13.48
CA HIS A 303 38.26 -27.40 12.23
C HIS A 303 38.65 -28.87 12.02
N ARG A 304 37.79 -29.66 11.36
CA ARG A 304 38.08 -30.29 10.04
C ARG A 304 36.84 -30.97 9.44
N PRO A 305 36.71 -31.02 8.10
CA PRO A 305 35.68 -31.76 7.37
C PRO A 305 36.17 -33.14 6.89
N ARG A 306 35.22 -33.97 6.47
CA ARG A 306 35.35 -34.98 5.41
C ARG A 306 34.08 -34.97 4.58
#